data_AF-A0A066Z949-F1
#
_entry.id   AF-A0A066Z949-F1
#
_cell.length_a   1.000
_cell.length_b   1.000
_cell.length_c   1.000
_cell.angle_alpha   90.00
_cell.angle_beta   90.00
_cell.angle_gamma   90.00
#
_symmetry.space_group_name_H-M   'P 1'
#
loop_
_entity.id
_entity.type
_entity.pdbx_description
1 polymer ?
#
loop_
_entity_poly.entity_id
_entity_poly.type
_entity_poly.pdbx_seq_one_letter_code
_entity_poly.pdbx_strand_id
1 'polypeptide(L)'
;MFDAVGAGDWFMYLTGAVELAGAVGLLLRRLAGPAATALIGFLLCAFVTQLTAMHGENAGTPFLFMVPLAVVAWHRRAETAAFLRLGR
;
A
#
# COMPACT_ATOMS: atom_id res chain seq x y z
N MET A 1 -12.54 -1.25 15.11
CA MET A 1 -11.25 -1.92 14.84
C MET A 1 -10.07 -1.01 15.15
N PHE A 2 -9.91 0.12 14.45
CA PHE A 2 -8.81 1.07 14.73
C PHE A 2 -8.86 1.69 16.14
N ASP A 3 -10.06 1.94 16.65
CA ASP A 3 -10.24 2.35 18.05
C ASP A 3 -9.83 1.24 19.04
N ALA A 4 -10.07 -0.03 18.69
CA ALA A 4 -9.65 -1.18 19.49
C ALA A 4 -8.11 -1.40 19.48
N VAL A 5 -7.41 -0.91 18.45
CA VAL A 5 -5.94 -0.87 18.38
C VAL A 5 -5.37 0.34 19.16
N GLY A 6 -6.24 1.22 19.68
CA GLY A 6 -5.83 2.45 20.37
C GLY A 6 -5.37 3.58 19.45
N ALA A 7 -5.54 3.42 18.13
CA ALA A 7 -5.19 4.45 17.14
C ALA A 7 -6.33 5.46 16.94
N GLY A 8 -7.58 5.07 17.23
CA GLY A 8 -8.77 5.89 17.05
C GLY A 8 -9.26 5.99 15.60
N ASP A 9 -10.47 6.53 15.43
CA ASP A 9 -11.14 6.59 14.12
C ASP A 9 -10.45 7.52 13.11
N TRP A 10 -9.70 8.52 13.57
CA TRP A 10 -8.95 9.41 12.66
C TRP A 10 -7.94 8.62 11.81
N PHE A 11 -7.35 7.56 12.37
CA PHE A 11 -6.37 6.72 11.68
C PHE A 11 -7.03 5.86 10.58
N MET A 12 -8.31 5.52 10.74
CA MET A 12 -9.11 4.88 9.69
C MET A 12 -9.22 5.80 8.47
N TYR A 13 -9.55 7.08 8.68
CA TYR A 13 -9.66 8.04 7.59
C TYR A 13 -8.30 8.32 6.93
N LEU A 14 -7.22 8.40 7.71
CA LEU A 14 -5.87 8.52 7.16
C LEU A 14 -5.50 7.32 6.29
N THR A 15 -5.73 6.10 6.80
CA THR A 15 -5.47 4.84 6.08
C THR A 15 -6.25 4.81 4.77
N GLY A 16 -7.56 5.07 4.83
CA GLY A 16 -8.41 5.11 3.65
C GLY A 16 -7.98 6.18 2.63
N ALA A 17 -7.51 7.34 3.08
CA ALA A 17 -6.99 8.38 2.19
C ALA A 17 -5.69 7.96 1.50
N VAL A 18 -4.78 7.29 2.22
CA VAL A 18 -3.53 6.76 1.65
C VAL A 18 -3.83 5.67 0.62
N GLU A 19 -4.72 4.73 0.94
CA GLU A 19 -5.13 3.67 0.01
C GLU A 19 -5.80 4.24 -1.23
N LEU A 20 -6.70 5.21 -1.06
CA LEU A 20 -7.37 5.90 -2.17
C LEU A 20 -6.37 6.64 -3.06
N ALA A 21 -5.44 7.39 -2.48
CA ALA A 21 -4.41 8.10 -3.23
C ALA A 21 -3.51 7.13 -4.01
N GLY A 22 -3.13 6.01 -3.40
CA GLY A 22 -2.40 4.94 -4.07
C GLY A 22 -3.20 4.33 -5.22
N ALA A 23 -4.48 4.03 -5.00
CA ALA A 23 -5.36 3.48 -6.03
C ALA A 23 -5.52 4.43 -7.23
N VAL A 24 -5.69 5.73 -6.98
CA VAL A 24 -5.69 6.76 -8.03
C VAL A 24 -4.34 6.79 -8.75
N GLY A 25 -3.22 6.66 -8.03
CA GLY A 25 -1.89 6.55 -8.60
C GLY A 25 -1.71 5.34 -9.54
N LEU A 26 -2.36 4.21 -9.25
CA LEU A 26 -2.36 3.03 -10.12
C LEU A 26 -3.04 3.26 -11.47
N LEU A 27 -4.04 4.15 -11.52
CA LEU A 27 -4.74 4.50 -12.77
C LEU A 27 -3.86 5.32 -13.71
N LEU A 28 -2.86 6.01 -13.18
CA LEU A 28 -1.97 6.87 -13.94
C LEU A 28 -0.75 6.07 -14.42
N ARG A 29 -0.63 5.88 -15.74
CA ARG A 29 0.41 5.03 -16.35
C ARG A 29 1.84 5.31 -15.86
N ARG A 30 2.18 6.59 -15.64
CA ARG A 30 3.49 7.04 -15.15
C ARG A 30 3.70 6.84 -13.64
N LEU A 31 2.62 6.82 -12.85
CA LEU A 31 2.66 6.69 -11.39
C LEU A 31 2.35 5.28 -10.90
N ALA A 32 1.88 4.39 -11.77
CA ALA A 32 1.44 3.05 -11.38
C ALA A 32 2.52 2.23 -10.66
N GLY A 33 3.78 2.26 -11.12
CA GLY A 33 4.87 1.56 -10.44
C GLY A 33 5.25 2.15 -9.07
N PRO A 34 5.48 3.48 -8.95
CA PRO A 34 5.66 4.13 -7.66
C PRO A 34 4.48 3.89 -6.69
N ALA A 35 3.24 4.02 -7.18
CA ALA A 35 2.03 3.86 -6.38
C ALA A 35 1.86 2.42 -5.88
N ALA A 36 2.08 1.42 -6.75
CA ALA A 36 2.07 0.02 -6.34
C ALA A 36 3.13 -0.26 -5.27
N THR A 37 4.33 0.28 -5.42
CA THR A 37 5.43 0.11 -4.45
C THR A 37 5.09 0.73 -3.09
N ALA A 38 4.54 1.95 -3.10
CA ALA A 38 4.10 2.63 -1.88
C ALA A 38 2.97 1.86 -1.17
N LEU A 39 1.98 1.37 -1.92
CA LEU A 39 0.88 0.56 -1.39
C LEU A 39 1.37 -0.77 -0.80
N ILE A 40 2.35 -1.44 -1.41
CA ILE A 40 2.97 -2.65 -0.83
C ILE A 40 3.60 -2.34 0.52
N GLY A 41 4.38 -1.24 0.61
CA GLY A 41 4.97 -0.80 1.88
C GLY A 41 3.92 -0.49 2.94
N PHE A 42 2.82 0.17 2.55
CA PHE A 42 1.71 0.48 3.44
C PHE A 42 1.00 -0.79 3.94
N LEU A 43 0.67 -1.72 3.03
CA LEU A 43 0.09 -3.01 3.39
C LEU A 43 1.02 -3.83 4.28
N LEU A 44 2.34 -3.65 4.17
CA LEU A 44 3.32 -4.36 5.01
C LEU A 44 3.25 -3.87 6.44
N CYS A 45 3.14 -2.55 6.64
CA CYS A 45 2.87 -1.98 7.95
C CYS A 45 1.53 -2.52 8.51
N ALA A 46 0.47 -2.55 7.70
CA ALA A 46 -0.81 -3.11 8.12
C ALA A 46 -0.71 -4.59 8.50
N PHE A 47 -0.01 -5.40 7.71
CA PHE A 47 0.23 -6.81 7.99
C PHE A 47 0.95 -7.01 9.32
N VAL A 48 2.02 -6.24 9.57
CA VAL A 48 2.74 -6.29 10.85
C VAL A 48 1.82 -5.93 12.02
N THR A 49 1.01 -4.87 11.89
CA THR A 49 0.03 -4.50 12.93
C THR A 49 -0.98 -5.61 13.19
N GLN A 50 -1.47 -6.29 12.15
CA GLN A 50 -2.39 -7.42 12.34
C GLN A 50 -1.72 -8.56 13.11
N LEU A 51 -0.46 -8.87 12.80
CA LEU A 51 0.28 -9.91 13.51
C LEU A 51 0.58 -9.55 14.97
N THR A 52 0.94 -8.31 15.25
CA THR A 52 1.43 -7.90 16.59
C THR A 52 0.35 -7.37 17.52
N ALA A 53 -0.63 -6.64 17.00
CA ALA A 53 -1.70 -6.03 17.80
C ALA A 53 -3.03 -6.80 17.73
N MET A 54 -3.26 -7.55 16.66
CA MET A 54 -4.52 -8.26 16.42
C MET A 54 -4.40 -9.79 16.46
N HIS A 55 -3.30 -10.31 17.02
CA HIS A 55 -3.07 -11.77 17.16
C HIS A 55 -3.19 -12.56 15.84
N GLY A 56 -2.89 -11.91 14.71
CA GLY A 56 -2.94 -12.50 13.38
C GLY A 56 -4.34 -12.55 12.74
N GLU A 57 -5.36 -11.99 13.40
CA GLU A 57 -6.70 -11.89 12.80
C GLU A 57 -6.62 -11.13 11.47
N ASN A 58 -7.22 -11.67 10.41
CA ASN A 58 -7.26 -11.05 9.06
C ASN A 58 -5.88 -10.72 8.44
N ALA A 59 -4.76 -11.22 8.96
CA ALA A 59 -3.42 -10.92 8.43
C ALA A 59 -3.23 -11.43 6.98
N GLY A 60 -4.00 -12.44 6.56
CA GLY A 60 -3.97 -12.94 5.17
C GLY A 60 -4.45 -11.91 4.14
N THR A 61 -5.34 -10.99 4.51
CA THR A 61 -5.95 -10.02 3.60
C THR A 61 -4.93 -9.04 3.01
N PRO A 62 -4.15 -8.28 3.81
CA PRO A 62 -3.13 -7.38 3.26
C PRO A 62 -2.07 -8.13 2.45
N PHE A 63 -1.68 -9.34 2.88
CA PHE A 63 -0.74 -10.16 2.12
C PHE A 63 -1.28 -10.55 0.74
N LEU A 64 -2.55 -10.94 0.65
CA LEU A 64 -3.21 -11.27 -0.60
C LEU A 64 -3.20 -10.09 -1.58
N PHE A 65 -3.45 -8.86 -1.09
CA PHE A 65 -3.44 -7.65 -1.93
C PHE A 65 -2.04 -7.20 -2.35
N MET A 66 -0.99 -7.54 -1.59
CA MET A 66 0.39 -7.26 -2.02
C MET A 66 0.76 -8.01 -3.30
N VAL A 67 0.22 -9.22 -3.53
CA VAL A 67 0.56 -10.05 -4.69
C VAL A 67 0.24 -9.35 -6.03
N PRO A 68 -1.00 -8.91 -6.32
CA PRO A 68 -1.29 -8.20 -7.57
C PRO A 68 -0.53 -6.87 -7.66
N LEU A 69 -0.33 -6.16 -6.55
CA LEU A 69 0.46 -4.93 -6.54
C LEU A 69 1.93 -5.20 -6.91
N ALA A 70 2.51 -6.30 -6.43
CA ALA A 70 3.87 -6.69 -6.76
C ALA A 70 4.01 -7.00 -8.25
N VAL A 71 2.99 -7.65 -8.87
CA VAL A 71 2.95 -7.86 -10.32
C VAL A 71 2.92 -6.53 -11.07
N VAL A 72 2.09 -5.58 -10.65
CA VAL A 72 2.04 -4.23 -11.26
C VAL A 72 3.37 -3.51 -11.12
N ALA A 73 3.95 -3.50 -9.91
CA ALA A 73 5.24 -2.88 -9.64
C ALA A 73 6.35 -3.49 -10.49
N TRP A 74 6.36 -4.82 -10.64
CA TRP A 74 7.33 -5.54 -11.45
C TRP A 74 7.22 -5.18 -12.94
N HIS A 75 6.01 -5.18 -13.49
CA HIS A 75 5.78 -4.85 -14.91
C HIS A 75 6.09 -3.38 -15.22
N ARG A 76 5.87 -2.48 -14.25
CA ARG A 76 6.10 -1.04 -14.40
C ARG A 76 7.48 -0.58 -13.92
N ARG A 77 8.37 -1.49 -13.49
CA ARG A 77 9.68 -1.13 -12.90
C ARG A 77 10.59 -0.32 -13.84
N ALA A 78 10.55 -0.60 -15.14
CA ALA A 78 11.36 0.12 -16.13
C ALA A 78 10.87 1.57 -16.34
N GLU A 79 9.55 1.76 -16.46
CA GLU A 79 8.93 3.09 -16.54
C GLU A 79 9.16 3.89 -15.25
N THR A 80 9.12 3.22 -14.10
CA THR A 80 9.40 3.80 -12.78
C THR A 80 10.84 4.30 -12.68
N ALA A 81 11.81 3.48 -13.08
CA ALA A 81 13.22 3.86 -13.08
C ALA A 81 13.49 5.04 -14.03
N ALA A 82 12.82 5.08 -15.19
CA ALA A 82 12.91 6.21 -16.12
C ALA A 82 12.30 7.49 -15.53
N PHE A 83 11.14 7.40 -14.87
CA PHE A 83 10.50 8.54 -14.18
C PHE A 83 11.39 9.12 -13.08
N LEU A 84 12.00 8.27 -12.25
CA LEU A 84 12.92 8.71 -11.17
C LEU A 84 14.23 9.32 -11.70
N ARG A 85 14.64 8.97 -12.93
CA ARG A 85 15.82 9.55 -13.60
C ARG A 85 15.52 10.90 -14.26
N LEU A 86 14.30 11.11 -14.75
CA LEU A 86 13.87 12.39 -15.35
C LEU A 86 13.58 13.49 -14.32
N GLY A 87 13.31 13.12 -13.07
CA GLY A 87 13.12 14.06 -11.97
C GLY A 87 14.40 14.50 -11.24
N ARG A 88 15.57 14.09 -11.73
CA ARG A 88 16.91 14.51 -11.26
C ARG A 88 17.55 15.43 -12.30
#